data_AF-A0A356FYD2-F1
#
_entry.id   AF-A0A356FYD2-F1
#
_cell.length_a   1.000
_cell.length_b   1.000
_cell.length_c   1.000
_cell.angle_alpha   90.00
_cell.angle_beta   90.00
_cell.angle_gamma   90.00
#
_symmetry.space_group_name_H-M   'P 1'
#
loop_
_entity.id
_entity.type
_entity.pdbx_description
1 polymer ?
#
loop_
_entity_poly.entity_id
_entity_poly.type
_entity_poly.pdbx_seq_one_letter_code
_entity_poly.pdbx_strand_id
1 'polypeptide(L)'
;MAYFWNQIRDSYLNTFAPWIEKICGDEIKHLCDVVFIGIDENVRFIRRNIKEIRNLFQKVICKYDLTYTAKTPEYTEIKETVVVQKEDGSFVQMDTNSTVDNDDLPFEVLNKMHESDDSTVFINGKEIVEKKISDALSV
;
A
#
# COMPACT_ATOMS: atom_id res chain seq x y z
N MET A 1 -12.55 -5.18 -5.35
CA MET A 1 -11.85 -5.46 -4.08
C MET A 1 -10.60 -6.35 -4.22
N ALA A 2 -10.61 -7.43 -5.01
CA ALA A 2 -9.40 -8.25 -5.21
C ALA A 2 -8.32 -7.59 -6.10
N TYR A 3 -8.73 -6.85 -7.14
CA TYR A 3 -7.80 -6.26 -8.11
C TYR A 3 -6.97 -5.09 -7.55
N PHE A 4 -7.60 -4.18 -6.79
CA PHE A 4 -6.90 -3.06 -6.15
C PHE A 4 -5.85 -3.51 -5.13
N TRP A 5 -6.14 -4.57 -4.38
CA TRP A 5 -5.21 -5.13 -3.40
C TRP A 5 -3.95 -5.71 -4.07
N ASN A 6 -4.10 -6.37 -5.22
CA ASN A 6 -2.96 -6.89 -5.96
C ASN A 6 -2.01 -5.78 -6.41
N GLN A 7 -2.52 -4.62 -6.86
CA GLN A 7 -1.66 -3.49 -7.22
C GLN A 7 -0.87 -2.95 -6.02
N ILE A 8 -1.52 -2.79 -4.87
CA ILE A 8 -0.83 -2.39 -3.62
C ILE A 8 0.26 -3.39 -3.26
N ARG A 9 -0.05 -4.69 -3.35
CA ARG A 9 0.88 -5.77 -3.01
C ARG A 9 2.06 -5.82 -3.98
N ASP A 10 1.81 -5.70 -5.27
CA ASP A 10 2.85 -5.76 -6.29
C ASP A 10 3.76 -4.52 -6.23
N SER A 11 3.21 -3.34 -5.95
CA SER A 11 4.02 -2.14 -5.65
C SER A 11 4.87 -2.35 -4.39
N TYR A 12 4.29 -2.93 -3.33
CA TYR A 12 5.04 -3.26 -2.13
C TYR A 12 6.21 -4.22 -2.42
N LEU A 13 5.96 -5.36 -3.07
CA LEU A 13 6.97 -6.39 -3.31
C LEU A 13 8.10 -5.91 -4.22
N ASN A 14 7.78 -5.16 -5.28
CA ASN A 14 8.77 -4.78 -6.30
C ASN A 14 9.50 -3.47 -5.96
N THR A 15 8.86 -2.58 -5.21
CA THR A 15 9.37 -1.20 -5.00
C THR A 15 9.66 -0.93 -3.53
N PHE A 16 8.71 -1.22 -2.64
CA PHE A 16 8.82 -0.75 -1.25
C PHE A 16 9.61 -1.70 -0.35
N ALA A 17 9.45 -3.02 -0.49
CA ALA A 17 10.16 -3.98 0.32
C ALA A 17 11.70 -3.84 0.20
N PRO A 18 12.29 -3.76 -1.03
CA PRO A 18 13.74 -3.52 -1.16
C PRO A 18 14.19 -2.17 -0.59
N TRP A 19 13.33 -1.15 -0.69
CA TRP A 19 13.63 0.17 -0.13
C TRP A 19 13.61 0.15 1.40
N ILE A 20 12.57 -0.44 2.01
CA ILE A 20 12.42 -0.60 3.46
C ILE A 20 13.61 -1.38 4.04
N GLU A 21 14.02 -2.49 3.41
CA GLU A 21 15.19 -3.26 3.81
C GLU A 21 16.44 -2.37 3.91
N LYS A 22 16.65 -1.51 2.90
CA LYS A 22 17.81 -0.62 2.85
C LYS A 22 17.79 0.47 3.94
N ILE A 23 16.61 0.97 4.32
CA ILE A 23 16.50 2.11 5.26
C ILE A 23 16.25 1.72 6.71
N CYS A 24 15.60 0.58 6.94
CA CYS A 24 15.13 0.11 8.25
C CYS A 24 15.69 -1.27 8.63
N GLY A 25 16.37 -1.96 7.71
CA GLY A 25 16.93 -3.29 7.94
C GLY A 25 15.98 -4.44 7.59
N ASP A 26 16.56 -5.64 7.52
CA ASP A 26 15.87 -6.87 7.12
C ASP A 26 14.75 -7.27 8.10
N GLU A 27 14.91 -7.03 9.40
CA GLU A 27 13.89 -7.34 10.40
C GLU A 27 12.59 -6.56 10.15
N ILE A 28 12.69 -5.26 9.88
CA ILE A 28 11.52 -4.42 9.59
C ILE A 28 10.88 -4.80 8.25
N LYS A 29 11.70 -5.11 7.24
CA LYS A 29 11.20 -5.60 5.95
C LYS A 29 10.47 -6.94 6.09
N HIS A 30 11.03 -7.89 6.84
CA HIS A 30 10.40 -9.18 7.10
C HIS A 30 9.04 -9.01 7.78
N LEU A 31 8.94 -8.13 8.77
CA LEU A 31 7.67 -7.85 9.45
C LEU A 31 6.63 -7.23 8.50
N CYS A 32 7.05 -6.34 7.60
CA CYS A 32 6.19 -5.80 6.57
C CYS A 32 5.78 -6.88 5.55
N ASP A 33 6.67 -7.78 5.15
CA ASP A 33 6.35 -8.90 4.26
C ASP A 33 5.27 -9.79 4.87
N VAL A 34 5.33 -10.07 6.17
CA VAL A 34 4.29 -10.82 6.87
C VAL A 34 2.94 -10.10 6.83
N VAL A 35 2.89 -8.76 6.81
CA VAL A 35 1.65 -8.01 6.57
C VAL A 35 1.13 -8.30 5.17
N PHE A 36 1.92 -7.98 4.14
CA PHE A 36 1.43 -7.97 2.77
C PHE A 36 1.20 -9.38 2.20
N ILE A 37 2.01 -10.36 2.61
CA ILE A 37 1.93 -11.76 2.15
C ILE A 37 1.04 -12.58 3.09
N GLY A 38 1.20 -12.41 4.41
CA GLY A 38 0.46 -13.21 5.40
C GLY A 38 -1.05 -12.94 5.43
N ILE A 39 -1.48 -11.74 5.03
CA ILE A 39 -2.92 -11.44 4.83
C ILE A 39 -3.53 -12.28 3.71
N ASP A 40 -2.80 -12.54 2.62
CA ASP A 40 -3.31 -13.26 1.45
C ASP A 40 -3.39 -14.77 1.69
N GLU A 41 -2.40 -15.32 2.37
CA GLU A 41 -2.29 -16.77 2.55
C GLU A 41 -3.27 -17.33 3.61
N ASN A 42 -4.09 -16.49 4.26
CA ASN A 42 -4.99 -16.87 5.36
C ASN A 42 -4.30 -17.75 6.41
N VAL A 43 -2.98 -17.61 6.56
CA VAL A 43 -2.22 -18.46 7.46
C VAL A 43 -2.70 -18.07 8.85
N ARG A 44 -3.28 -19.05 9.56
CA ARG A 44 -3.70 -18.94 10.96
C ARG A 44 -2.53 -18.68 11.93
N PHE A 45 -1.43 -18.10 11.46
CA PHE A 45 -0.22 -17.76 12.21
C PHE A 45 -0.53 -16.60 13.17
N ILE A 46 -1.19 -17.01 14.26
CA ILE A 46 -1.35 -16.37 15.56
C ILE A 46 -1.83 -14.90 15.47
N ARG A 47 -3.12 -14.67 15.76
CA ARG A 47 -3.72 -13.33 15.98
C ARG A 47 -2.85 -12.38 16.84
N ARG A 48 -2.02 -12.94 17.73
CA ARG A 48 -1.01 -12.21 18.52
C ARG A 48 0.05 -11.54 17.65
N ASN A 49 0.62 -12.26 16.68
CA ASN A 49 1.59 -11.73 15.73
C ASN A 49 0.93 -10.67 14.86
N ILE A 50 -0.30 -10.89 14.37
CA ILE A 50 -1.00 -9.89 13.54
C ILE A 50 -1.25 -8.57 14.30
N LYS A 51 -1.54 -8.62 15.60
CA LYS A 51 -1.66 -7.40 16.43
C LYS A 51 -0.33 -6.67 16.61
N GLU A 52 0.73 -7.40 16.92
CA GLU A 52 2.08 -6.84 17.05
C GLU A 52 2.53 -6.23 15.72
N ILE A 53 2.26 -6.93 14.62
CA ILE A 53 2.52 -6.53 13.24
C ILE A 53 1.69 -5.30 12.85
N ARG A 54 0.41 -5.20 13.23
CA ARG A 54 -0.40 -3.99 13.04
C ARG A 54 0.24 -2.80 13.73
N ASN A 55 0.62 -2.94 14.99
CA ASN A 55 1.24 -1.87 15.77
C ASN A 55 2.57 -1.43 15.14
N LEU A 56 3.36 -2.38 14.67
CA LEU A 56 4.60 -2.13 13.94
C LEU A 56 4.35 -1.43 12.61
N PHE A 57 3.42 -1.90 11.78
CA PHE A 57 3.06 -1.26 10.52
C PHE A 57 2.60 0.19 10.74
N GLN A 58 1.76 0.44 11.75
CA GLN A 58 1.29 1.78 12.09
C GLN A 58 2.41 2.71 12.55
N LYS A 59 3.41 2.15 13.25
CA LYS A 59 4.58 2.87 13.72
C LYS A 59 5.57 3.16 12.59
N VAL A 60 5.86 2.16 11.76
CA VAL A 60 6.87 2.23 10.70
C VAL A 60 6.31 2.98 9.50
N ILE A 61 5.17 2.57 8.93
CA ILE A 61 4.57 3.21 7.76
C ILE A 61 3.59 4.28 8.23
N CYS A 62 4.07 5.51 8.31
CA CYS A 62 3.28 6.65 8.75
C CYS A 62 2.25 7.07 7.70
N LYS A 63 2.62 7.01 6.42
CA LYS A 63 1.80 7.44 5.29
C LYS A 63 2.01 6.51 4.10
N TYR A 64 0.93 6.19 3.39
CA TYR A 64 0.98 5.53 2.09
C TYR A 64 -0.22 5.99 1.27
N ASP A 65 0.05 6.90 0.33
CA ASP A 65 -0.96 7.50 -0.56
C ASP A 65 -0.70 7.08 -2.00
N LEU A 66 -1.78 6.81 -2.73
CA LEU A 66 -1.77 6.65 -4.17
C LEU A 66 -2.62 7.76 -4.79
N THR A 67 -2.04 8.49 -5.74
CA THR A 67 -2.72 9.53 -6.51
C THR A 67 -2.75 9.09 -7.95
N TYR A 68 -3.95 8.95 -8.51
CA TYR A 68 -4.17 8.61 -9.90
C TYR A 68 -4.56 9.89 -10.64
N THR A 69 -3.83 10.27 -11.67
CA THR A 69 -4.12 11.44 -12.49
C THR A 69 -4.27 11.03 -13.96
N ALA A 70 -5.48 11.15 -14.48
CA ALA A 70 -5.78 10.96 -15.90
C ALA A 70 -5.03 12.03 -16.71
N LYS A 71 -4.05 11.61 -17.51
CA LYS A 71 -3.30 12.52 -18.38
C LYS A 71 -3.87 12.56 -19.78
N THR A 72 -4.32 11.39 -20.26
CA THR A 72 -4.92 11.21 -21.57
C THR A 72 -6.10 10.24 -21.48
N PRO A 73 -6.91 10.12 -22.54
CA PRO A 73 -7.94 9.10 -22.61
C PRO A 73 -7.41 7.65 -22.56
N GLU A 74 -6.12 7.45 -22.80
CA GLU A 74 -5.51 6.12 -22.93
C GLU A 74 -4.73 5.71 -21.68
N TYR A 75 -4.13 6.64 -20.94
CA TYR A 75 -3.31 6.32 -19.77
C TYR A 75 -3.46 7.30 -18.59
N THR A 76 -3.19 6.75 -17.41
CA THR A 76 -3.21 7.44 -16.12
C THR A 76 -1.83 7.37 -15.47
N GLU A 77 -1.38 8.50 -14.94
CA GLU A 77 -0.19 8.58 -14.10
C GLU A 77 -0.57 8.18 -12.66
N ILE A 78 0.21 7.29 -12.07
CA ILE A 78 0.09 6.91 -10.67
C ILE A 78 1.29 7.52 -9.95
N LYS A 79 1.02 8.33 -8.93
CA LYS A 79 2.01 8.77 -7.96
C LYS A 79 1.76 8.08 -6.63
N GLU A 80 2.75 7.34 -6.16
CA GLU A 80 2.73 6.68 -4.86
C GLU A 80 3.69 7.41 -3.92
N THR A 81 3.18 7.83 -2.76
CA THR A 81 3.96 8.48 -1.71
C THR A 81 3.93 7.63 -0.45
N VAL A 82 5.11 7.17 -0.01
CA VAL A 82 5.27 6.41 1.24
C VAL A 82 6.15 7.20 2.20
N VAL A 83 5.72 7.33 3.45
CA VAL A 83 6.52 7.92 4.53
C VAL A 83 6.74 6.88 5.62
N VAL A 84 8.00 6.65 5.95
CA VAL A 84 8.43 5.72 6.98
C VAL A 84 9.12 6.45 8.12
N GLN A 85 8.84 6.05 9.36
CA GLN A 85 9.61 6.45 10.54
C GLN A 85 10.71 5.41 10.82
N LYS A 86 11.94 5.87 10.91
CA LYS A 86 13.11 5.07 11.31
C LYS A 86 13.15 4.87 12.83
N GLU A 87 13.98 3.93 13.27
CA GLU A 87 14.17 3.65 14.71
C GLU A 87 14.70 4.85 15.50
N ASP A 88 15.51 5.69 14.86
CA ASP A 88 16.02 6.95 15.44
C ASP A 88 14.95 8.05 15.56
N GLY A 89 13.72 7.77 15.13
CA GLY A 89 12.58 8.68 15.15
C GLY A 89 12.48 9.61 13.96
N SER A 90 13.46 9.63 13.04
CA SER A 90 13.43 10.43 11.83
C SER A 90 12.45 9.88 10.79
N PHE A 91 11.95 10.77 9.92
CA PHE A 91 11.01 10.40 8.86
C PHE A 91 11.69 10.44 7.50
N VAL A 92 11.45 9.43 6.67
CA VAL A 92 11.93 9.38 5.29
C VAL A 92 10.74 9.17 4.37
N GLN A 93 10.70 9.96 3.30
CA GLN A 93 9.69 9.87 2.26
C GLN A 93 10.29 9.28 0.99
N MET A 94 9.53 8.42 0.33
CA MET A 94 9.76 8.01 -1.05
C MET A 94 8.54 8.36 -1.88
N ASP A 95 8.81 8.96 -3.03
CA ASP A 95 7.82 9.19 -4.08
C ASP A 95 8.21 8.33 -5.28
N THR A 96 7.24 7.60 -5.82
CA THR A 96 7.41 6.84 -7.05
C THR A 96 6.30 7.19 -8.01
N ASN A 97 6.64 7.23 -9.30
CA ASN A 97 5.69 7.50 -10.36
C ASN A 97 5.71 6.33 -11.33
N SER A 98 4.53 5.91 -11.75
CA SER A 98 4.33 4.93 -12.81
C SER A 98 3.19 5.36 -13.71
N THR A 99 3.02 4.68 -14.82
CA THR A 99 1.91 4.89 -15.75
C THR A 99 1.21 3.58 -15.97
N VAL A 100 -0.11 3.64 -16.08
CA VAL A 100 -0.96 2.49 -16.36
C VAL A 100 -1.96 2.85 -17.45
N ASP A 101 -2.28 1.89 -18.31
CA ASP A 101 -3.34 2.05 -19.29
C ASP A 101 -4.69 2.15 -18.55
N ASN A 102 -5.59 2.97 -19.06
CA ASN A 102 -6.88 3.22 -18.38
C ASN A 102 -7.73 1.94 -18.25
N ASP A 103 -7.57 0.98 -19.17
CA ASP A 103 -8.26 -0.32 -19.12
C ASP A 103 -7.76 -1.23 -17.98
N ASP A 104 -6.54 -0.99 -17.50
CA ASP A 104 -5.90 -1.72 -16.39
C ASP A 104 -6.08 -1.00 -15.04
N LEU A 105 -6.80 0.13 -15.02
CA LEU A 105 -7.11 0.80 -13.77
C LEU A 105 -8.06 -0.05 -12.93
N PRO A 106 -7.89 -0.07 -11.60
CA PRO A 106 -8.86 -0.68 -10.72
C PRO A 106 -10.23 -0.05 -10.90
N PHE A 107 -11.27 -0.89 -10.90
CA PHE A 107 -12.65 -0.45 -11.05
C PHE A 107 -13.03 0.63 -10.03
N GLU A 108 -12.53 0.54 -8.79
CA GLU A 108 -12.76 1.55 -7.76
C GLU A 108 -12.16 2.93 -8.10
N VAL A 109 -11.04 2.98 -8.81
CA VAL A 109 -10.42 4.22 -9.29
C VAL A 109 -11.21 4.76 -10.47
N LEU A 110 -11.51 3.92 -11.46
CA LEU A 110 -12.32 4.28 -12.63
C LEU A 110 -13.67 4.85 -12.21
N ASN A 111 -14.37 4.17 -11.32
CA ASN A 111 -15.68 4.61 -10.85
C ASN A 111 -15.59 5.96 -10.13
N LYS A 112 -14.56 6.20 -9.31
CA LYS A 112 -14.34 7.50 -8.67
C LYS A 112 -14.01 8.61 -9.69
N MET A 113 -13.18 8.32 -10.70
CA MET A 113 -12.89 9.29 -11.77
C MET A 113 -14.17 9.69 -12.51
N HIS A 114 -15.04 8.72 -12.82
CA HIS A 114 -16.32 8.96 -13.48
C HIS A 114 -17.35 9.67 -12.59
N GLU A 115 -17.49 9.28 -11.32
CA GLU A 115 -18.47 9.85 -10.39
C GLU A 115 -18.19 11.31 -10.03
N SER A 116 -16.91 11.68 -9.96
CA SER A 116 -16.50 13.02 -9.53
C SER A 116 -16.26 13.98 -10.71
N ASP A 117 -16.28 13.49 -11.95
CA ASP A 117 -15.72 14.17 -13.14
C ASP A 117 -14.29 14.70 -12.89
N ASP A 118 -13.57 14.06 -11.95
CA ASP A 118 -12.23 14.47 -11.55
C ASP A 118 -11.20 13.73 -12.37
N SER A 119 -10.30 14.51 -12.97
CA SER A 119 -9.07 13.99 -13.59
C SER A 119 -8.09 13.41 -12.55
N THR A 120 -8.35 13.57 -11.25
CA THR A 120 -7.45 13.10 -10.19
C THR A 120 -8.20 12.40 -9.06
N VAL A 121 -7.80 11.18 -8.74
CA VAL A 121 -8.35 10.40 -7.63
C VAL A 121 -7.27 10.12 -6.59
N PHE A 122 -7.58 10.43 -5.33
CA PHE A 122 -6.73 10.15 -4.19
C PHE A 122 -7.22 8.91 -3.45
N ILE A 123 -6.30 7.99 -3.17
CA ILE A 123 -6.54 6.80 -2.37
C ILE A 123 -5.54 6.72 -1.24
N ASN A 124 -6.06 6.55 -0.03
CA ASN A 124 -5.27 6.25 1.14
C ASN A 124 -4.94 4.75 1.17
N GLY A 125 -3.79 4.38 0.61
CA GLY A 125 -3.31 3.00 0.58
C GLY A 125 -3.10 2.44 1.99
N LYS A 126 -2.67 3.27 2.94
CA LYS A 126 -2.51 2.89 4.35
C LYS A 126 -3.85 2.42 4.95
N GLU A 127 -4.93 3.17 4.75
CA GLU A 127 -6.25 2.80 5.27
C GLU A 127 -6.72 1.44 4.71
N ILE A 128 -6.43 1.16 3.44
CA ILE A 128 -6.80 -0.09 2.79
C ILE A 128 -6.02 -1.27 3.40
N VAL A 129 -4.71 -1.11 3.62
CA VAL A 129 -3.89 -2.11 4.31
C VAL A 129 -4.40 -2.32 5.75
N GLU A 130 -4.69 -1.25 6.49
CA GLU A 130 -5.21 -1.33 7.86
C GLU A 130 -6.59 -2.01 7.94
N LYS A 131 -7.45 -1.78 6.94
CA LYS A 131 -8.73 -2.47 6.82
C LYS A 131 -8.52 -3.97 6.56
N LYS A 132 -7.62 -4.33 5.64
CA LYS A 132 -7.26 -5.73 5.37
C LYS A 132 -6.70 -6.44 6.61
N ILE A 133 -5.84 -5.78 7.38
CA ILE A 133 -5.36 -6.30 8.67
C ILE A 133 -6.53 -6.50 9.64
N SER A 134 -7.45 -5.55 9.72
CA SER A 134 -8.61 -5.61 10.63
C SER A 134 -9.58 -6.73 10.27
N ASP A 135 -9.84 -6.93 8.97
CA ASP A 135 -10.67 -8.03 8.47
C ASP A 135 -10.04 -9.38 8.84
N ALA A 136 -8.71 -9.54 8.68
CA ALA A 136 -7.98 -10.74 9.06
C ALA A 136 -7.98 -11.01 10.58
N LEU A 137 -8.05 -9.96 11.41
CA LEU A 137 -8.16 -10.08 12.88
C LEU A 137 -9.57 -10.44 13.36
N SER A 138 -10.59 -10.19 12.55
CA SER A 138 -12.00 -10.37 12.89
C SER A 138 -12.53 -11.79 12.58
N VAL A 139 -11.78 -12.56 11.80
CA VAL A 139 -12.00 -14.00 11.52
C VAL A 139 -11.38 -14.85 12.63
#